data_AF-A0A4Y2HNG8-F1
#
_entry.id   AF-A0A4Y2HNG8-F1
#
_cell.length_a   1.000
_cell.length_b   1.000
_cell.length_c   1.000
_cell.angle_alpha   90.00
_cell.angle_beta   90.00
_cell.angle_gamma   90.00
#
_symmetry.space_group_name_H-M   'P 1'
#
loop_
_entity.id
_entity.type
_entity.pdbx_description
1 polymer ?
#
loop_
_entity_poly.entity_id
_entity_poly.type
_entity_poly.pdbx_seq_one_letter_code
_entity_poly.pdbx_strand_id
1 'polypeptide(L)'
;MGLSCAPEIFQKRNEANFSDIPGVLVYFDDLLIAGDTIEQHDDILGKVIKRAKELNIKFNQNKIQLKVTEVKYLGYIFSSEGMKPDPDYVQAIIDMLEPRNKTELQRILGMINYLRQFIPQASTISASLRELLKKSTIWHWLPVHETALKTLKYKIASALVLSVFNSSKSIVIQADSSKDGLGCCLLQDGRPVAFASRSLIET
;
A
#
# COMPACT_ATOMS: atom_id res chain seq x y z
N MET A 1 5.16 19.08 -16.60
CA MET A 1 5.57 18.21 -15.46
C MET A 1 6.95 18.64 -15.01
N GLY A 2 7.28 18.53 -13.71
CA GLY A 2 8.63 18.79 -13.19
C GLY A 2 8.76 19.89 -12.13
N LEU A 3 7.68 20.62 -11.84
CA LEU A 3 7.62 21.50 -10.67
C LEU A 3 7.37 20.65 -9.42
N SER A 4 8.22 20.79 -8.42
CA SER A 4 8.17 19.98 -7.19
C SER A 4 6.87 20.12 -6.41
N CYS A 5 6.19 21.28 -6.48
CA CYS A 5 4.94 21.56 -5.76
C CYS A 5 3.66 21.26 -6.57
N ALA A 6 3.80 20.87 -7.84
CA ALA A 6 2.64 20.65 -8.70
C ALA A 6 1.71 19.53 -8.19
N PRO A 7 2.21 18.37 -7.72
CA PRO A 7 1.36 17.31 -7.18
C PRO A 7 0.51 17.77 -6.00
N GLU A 8 1.09 18.50 -5.04
CA GLU A 8 0.40 18.95 -3.84
C GLU A 8 -0.68 19.99 -4.16
N ILE A 9 -0.39 20.91 -5.09
CA ILE A 9 -1.38 21.88 -5.58
C ILE A 9 -2.52 21.16 -6.30
N PHE A 10 -2.20 20.14 -7.10
CA PHE A 10 -3.21 19.35 -7.81
C PHE A 10 -4.09 18.56 -6.85
N GLN A 11 -3.50 17.90 -5.84
CA GLN A 11 -4.24 17.21 -4.78
C GLN A 11 -5.22 18.16 -4.09
N LYS A 12 -4.74 19.32 -3.62
CA LYS A 12 -5.61 20.31 -2.95
C LYS A 12 -6.78 20.76 -3.81
N ARG A 13 -6.56 20.91 -5.13
CA ARG A 13 -7.63 21.27 -6.07
C ARG A 13 -8.62 20.13 -6.25
N ASN A 14 -8.16 18.90 -6.44
CA ASN A 14 -9.05 17.76 -6.61
C ASN A 14 -9.86 17.47 -5.33
N GLU A 15 -9.23 17.59 -4.16
CA GLU A 15 -9.93 17.51 -2.88
C GLU A 15 -11.02 18.58 -2.76
N ALA A 16 -10.69 19.84 -3.07
CA ALA A 16 -11.67 20.93 -3.07
C ALA A 16 -12.83 20.73 -4.06
N ASN A 17 -12.59 20.01 -5.16
CA ASN A 17 -13.58 19.76 -6.19
C ASN A 17 -14.52 18.60 -5.86
N PHE A 18 -14.02 17.53 -5.21
CA PHE A 18 -14.75 16.26 -5.12
C PHE A 18 -14.88 15.66 -3.73
N SER A 19 -14.05 16.04 -2.75
CA SER A 19 -14.06 15.40 -1.42
C SER A 19 -15.29 15.73 -0.57
N ASP A 20 -16.10 16.70 -0.97
CA ASP A 20 -17.41 16.99 -0.35
C ASP A 20 -18.48 15.95 -0.74
N ILE A 21 -18.25 15.13 -1.78
CA ILE A 21 -19.18 14.10 -2.23
C ILE A 21 -18.94 12.82 -1.40
N PRO A 22 -19.91 12.37 -0.58
CA PRO A 22 -19.77 11.13 0.19
C PRO A 22 -19.56 9.92 -0.73
N GLY A 23 -18.64 9.02 -0.34
CA GLY A 23 -18.26 7.85 -1.13
C GLY A 23 -17.21 8.14 -2.22
N VAL A 24 -16.71 9.36 -2.31
CA VAL A 24 -15.57 9.72 -3.18
C VAL A 24 -14.29 9.85 -2.36
N LEU A 25 -13.24 9.16 -2.79
CA LEU A 25 -11.90 9.29 -2.25
C LEU A 25 -10.96 9.83 -3.33
N VAL A 26 -10.18 10.85 -2.98
CA VAL A 26 -9.27 11.55 -3.89
C VAL A 26 -7.83 11.35 -3.42
N TYR A 27 -6.97 10.88 -4.31
CA TYR A 27 -5.54 10.78 -4.07
C TYR A 27 -4.75 11.16 -5.32
N PHE A 28 -4.08 12.30 -5.24
CA PHE A 28 -3.53 13.07 -6.36
C PHE A 28 -4.47 13.13 -7.56
N ASP A 29 -4.14 12.40 -8.62
CA ASP A 29 -4.87 12.32 -9.87
C ASP A 29 -5.89 11.19 -9.93
N ASP A 30 -5.88 10.28 -8.96
CA ASP A 30 -6.79 9.14 -8.91
C ASP A 30 -8.01 9.45 -8.01
N LEU A 31 -9.19 9.12 -8.53
CA LEU A 31 -10.47 9.26 -7.86
C LEU A 31 -11.15 7.90 -7.76
N LEU A 32 -11.46 7.47 -6.54
CA LEU A 32 -12.17 6.24 -6.25
C LEU A 32 -13.61 6.57 -5.83
N ILE A 33 -14.58 5.89 -6.44
CA ILE A 33 -16.00 6.03 -6.15
C ILE A 33 -16.50 4.70 -5.60
N ALA A 34 -17.09 4.73 -4.40
CA ALA A 34 -17.65 3.57 -3.74
C ALA A 34 -19.08 3.85 -3.26
N GLY A 35 -19.92 2.81 -3.33
CA GLY A 35 -21.27 2.81 -2.77
C GLY A 35 -21.62 1.41 -2.31
N ASP A 36 -22.55 1.30 -1.35
CA ASP A 36 -22.98 0.03 -0.78
C ASP A 36 -23.93 -0.73 -1.73
N THR A 37 -24.58 0.00 -2.64
CA THR A 37 -25.40 -0.55 -3.73
C THR A 37 -25.03 0.06 -5.08
N ILE A 38 -25.44 -0.61 -6.17
CA ILE A 38 -25.21 -0.11 -7.54
C ILE A 38 -25.93 1.22 -7.76
N GLU A 39 -27.13 1.37 -7.22
CA GLU A 39 -27.93 2.59 -7.34
C GLU A 39 -27.26 3.77 -6.61
N GLN A 40 -26.74 3.53 -5.41
CA GLN A 40 -25.99 4.53 -4.67
C GLN A 40 -24.69 4.92 -5.40
N HIS A 41 -23.95 3.93 -5.88
CA HIS A 41 -22.74 4.16 -6.68
C HIS A 41 -23.05 5.00 -7.93
N ASP A 42 -24.13 4.70 -8.64
CA ASP A 42 -24.53 5.42 -9.86
C ASP A 42 -24.97 6.87 -9.59
N ASP A 43 -25.66 7.11 -8.47
CA ASP A 43 -25.97 8.47 -8.02
C ASP A 43 -24.70 9.28 -7.72
N ILE A 44 -23.74 8.68 -6.99
CA ILE A 44 -22.45 9.33 -6.68
C ILE A 44 -21.66 9.61 -7.96
N LEU A 45 -21.57 8.62 -8.86
CA LEU A 45 -20.92 8.80 -10.16
C LEU A 45 -21.58 9.92 -10.96
N GLY A 46 -22.92 9.98 -10.98
CA GLY A 46 -23.67 11.05 -11.64
C GLY A 46 -23.28 12.43 -11.12
N LYS A 47 -23.14 12.59 -9.80
CA LYS A 47 -22.67 13.84 -9.15
C LYS A 47 -21.24 14.18 -9.57
N VAL A 48 -20.32 13.21 -9.54
CA VAL A 48 -18.91 13.41 -9.93
C VAL A 48 -18.82 13.84 -11.40
N ILE A 49 -19.52 13.16 -12.32
CA ILE A 49 -19.49 13.48 -13.74
C ILE A 49 -20.12 14.84 -14.02
N LYS A 50 -21.24 15.17 -13.36
CA LYS A 50 -21.87 16.49 -13.48
C LYS A 50 -20.90 17.60 -13.06
N ARG A 51 -20.26 17.46 -11.90
CA ARG A 51 -19.30 18.44 -11.40
C ARG A 51 -18.06 18.55 -12.26
N ALA A 52 -17.54 17.42 -12.74
CA ALA A 52 -16.42 17.41 -13.67
C ALA A 52 -16.74 18.19 -14.96
N LYS A 53 -17.97 18.07 -15.49
CA LYS A 53 -18.43 18.86 -16.64
C LYS A 53 -18.50 20.37 -16.31
N GLU A 54 -19.07 20.73 -15.16
CA GLU A 54 -19.18 22.14 -14.72
C GLU A 54 -17.80 22.80 -14.54
N LEU A 55 -16.82 22.05 -14.03
CA LEU A 55 -15.45 22.51 -13.80
C LEU A 55 -14.50 22.30 -15.00
N ASN A 56 -15.01 21.76 -16.12
CA ASN A 56 -14.23 21.40 -17.30
C ASN A 56 -13.04 20.46 -17.00
N ILE A 57 -13.22 19.53 -16.05
CA ILE A 57 -12.27 18.47 -15.71
C ILE A 57 -12.51 17.28 -16.64
N LYS A 58 -11.43 16.71 -17.17
CA LYS A 58 -11.47 15.58 -18.10
C LYS A 58 -10.82 14.34 -17.49
N PHE A 59 -11.51 13.21 -17.59
CA PHE A 59 -10.98 11.91 -17.21
C PHE A 59 -10.43 11.17 -18.42
N ASN A 60 -9.37 10.39 -18.22
CA ASN A 60 -8.78 9.56 -19.26
C ASN A 60 -9.63 8.29 -19.44
N GLN A 61 -10.39 8.21 -20.53
CA GLN A 61 -11.29 7.08 -20.82
C GLN A 61 -10.60 5.72 -20.75
N ASN A 62 -9.34 5.62 -21.18
CA ASN A 62 -8.60 4.35 -21.20
C ASN A 62 -8.19 3.86 -19.80
N LYS A 63 -8.26 4.73 -18.78
CA LYS A 63 -7.90 4.39 -17.39
C LYS A 63 -9.11 4.22 -16.48
N ILE A 64 -10.32 4.48 -16.96
CA ILE A 64 -11.54 4.37 -16.15
C ILE A 64 -11.87 2.89 -15.92
N GLN A 65 -12.01 2.51 -14.66
CA GLN A 65 -12.59 1.23 -14.23
C GLN A 65 -14.02 1.51 -13.74
N LEU A 66 -15.03 1.11 -14.52
CA LEU A 66 -16.43 1.47 -14.26
C LEU A 66 -17.24 0.26 -13.78
N LYS A 67 -17.99 0.42 -12.68
CA LYS A 67 -18.93 -0.60 -12.14
C LYS A 67 -18.26 -1.97 -11.92
N VAL A 68 -17.04 -1.96 -11.39
CA VAL A 68 -16.28 -3.18 -11.11
C VAL A 68 -16.47 -3.61 -9.67
N THR A 69 -16.43 -4.93 -9.42
CA THR A 69 -16.48 -5.52 -8.07
C THR A 69 -15.10 -5.56 -7.39
N GLU A 70 -14.04 -5.46 -8.18
CA GLU A 70 -12.67 -5.26 -7.71
C GLU A 70 -12.05 -4.07 -8.46
N VAL A 71 -11.37 -3.18 -7.74
CA VAL A 71 -10.75 -1.98 -8.32
C VAL A 71 -9.29 -1.88 -7.95
N LYS A 72 -8.43 -1.65 -8.96
CA LYS A 72 -7.03 -1.28 -8.74
C LYS A 72 -6.95 0.19 -8.35
N TYR A 73 -6.38 0.48 -7.18
CA TYR A 73 -6.19 1.83 -6.66
C TYR A 73 -4.92 1.90 -5.79
N LEU A 74 -4.01 2.82 -6.10
CA LEU A 74 -2.76 3.06 -5.35
C LEU A 74 -1.93 1.79 -5.08
N GLY A 75 -1.71 0.94 -6.09
CA GLY A 75 -0.91 -0.28 -5.92
C GLY A 75 -1.57 -1.37 -5.07
N TYR A 76 -2.86 -1.22 -4.76
CA TYR A 76 -3.70 -2.24 -4.14
C TYR A 76 -4.87 -2.61 -5.05
N ILE A 77 -5.48 -3.76 -4.77
CA ILE A 77 -6.80 -4.12 -5.29
C ILE A 77 -7.75 -4.17 -4.10
N PHE A 78 -8.86 -3.44 -4.22
CA PHE A 78 -9.95 -3.43 -3.25
C PHE A 78 -11.14 -4.19 -3.80
N SER A 79 -11.75 -5.03 -2.95
CA SER A 79 -12.96 -5.78 -3.26
C SER A 79 -13.83 -5.93 -2.00
N SER A 80 -14.99 -6.59 -2.13
CA SER A 80 -15.84 -6.92 -0.99
C SER A 80 -15.17 -7.85 0.02
N GLU A 81 -14.14 -8.61 -0.38
CA GLU A 81 -13.39 -9.49 0.51
C GLU A 81 -12.33 -8.75 1.33
N GLY A 82 -11.92 -7.57 0.88
CA GLY A 82 -10.90 -6.75 1.52
C GLY A 82 -9.93 -6.11 0.52
N MET A 83 -8.68 -6.03 0.93
CA MET A 83 -7.59 -5.39 0.21
C MET A 83 -6.46 -6.40 -0.01
N LYS A 84 -5.93 -6.45 -1.23
CA LYS A 84 -4.76 -7.27 -1.59
C LYS A 84 -3.73 -6.43 -2.35
N PRO A 85 -2.44 -6.79 -2.36
CA PRO A 85 -1.46 -6.13 -3.20
C PRO A 85 -1.81 -6.25 -4.68
N ASP A 86 -1.51 -5.21 -5.46
CA ASP A 86 -1.59 -5.27 -6.92
C ASP A 86 -0.58 -6.29 -7.49
N PRO A 87 -1.02 -7.32 -8.23
CA PRO A 87 -0.13 -8.30 -8.86
C PRO A 87 0.96 -7.67 -9.72
N ASP A 88 0.68 -6.55 -10.40
CA ASP A 88 1.70 -5.88 -11.24
C ASP A 88 2.79 -5.24 -10.37
N TYR A 89 2.41 -4.65 -9.23
CA TYR A 89 3.35 -4.09 -8.27
C TYR A 89 4.18 -5.19 -7.59
N VAL A 90 3.54 -6.32 -7.26
CA VAL A 90 4.20 -7.50 -6.71
C VAL A 90 5.19 -8.09 -7.72
N GLN A 91 4.77 -8.25 -8.97
CA GLN A 91 5.61 -8.78 -10.04
C GLN A 91 6.82 -7.89 -10.29
N ALA A 92 6.62 -6.56 -10.29
CA ALA A 92 7.72 -5.61 -10.39
C ALA A 92 8.78 -5.80 -9.29
N ILE A 93 8.38 -6.10 -8.05
CA ILE A 93 9.32 -6.41 -6.94
C ILE A 93 10.00 -7.77 -7.16
N ILE A 94 9.24 -8.79 -7.58
CA ILE A 94 9.77 -10.14 -7.82
C ILE A 94 10.87 -10.10 -8.89
N ASP A 95 10.64 -9.37 -9.98
CA ASP A 95 11.54 -9.27 -11.12
C ASP A 95 12.78 -8.40 -10.87
N MET A 96 12.81 -7.63 -9.77
CA MET A 96 14.01 -6.87 -9.42
C MET A 96 15.19 -7.81 -9.20
N LEU A 97 16.28 -7.55 -9.91
CA LEU A 97 17.54 -8.28 -9.72
C LEU A 97 18.09 -8.06 -8.31
N GLU A 98 19.01 -8.94 -7.92
CA GLU A 98 19.76 -8.78 -6.68
C GLU A 98 20.51 -7.44 -6.68
N PRO A 99 20.44 -6.68 -5.58
CA PRO A 99 21.08 -5.37 -5.52
C PRO A 99 22.59 -5.53 -5.57
N ARG A 100 23.26 -4.64 -6.30
CA ARG A 100 24.72 -4.60 -6.41
C ARG A 100 25.36 -3.57 -5.47
N ASN A 101 24.54 -2.71 -4.87
CA ASN A 101 24.97 -1.63 -3.99
C ASN A 101 23.85 -1.21 -3.02
N LYS A 102 24.21 -0.36 -2.05
CA LYS A 102 23.28 0.16 -1.04
C LYS A 102 22.09 0.91 -1.65
N THR A 103 22.31 1.67 -2.73
CA THR A 103 21.25 2.46 -3.37
C THR A 103 20.19 1.56 -3.99
N GLU A 104 20.59 0.49 -4.68
CA GLU A 104 19.67 -0.51 -5.23
C GLU A 104 18.93 -1.26 -4.12
N LEU A 105 19.62 -1.65 -3.05
CA LEU A 105 18.97 -2.29 -1.91
C LEU A 105 17.94 -1.36 -1.25
N GLN A 106 18.27 -0.07 -1.10
CA GLN A 106 17.35 0.92 -0.54
C GLN A 106 16.11 1.10 -1.42
N ARG A 107 16.25 1.06 -2.75
CA ARG A 107 15.10 1.09 -3.68
C ARG A 107 14.20 -0.13 -3.50
N ILE A 108 14.78 -1.34 -3.48
CA ILE A 108 14.04 -2.60 -3.29
C ILE A 108 13.30 -2.58 -1.95
N LEU A 109 14.00 -2.25 -0.85
CA LEU A 109 13.39 -2.18 0.47
C LEU A 109 12.32 -1.08 0.55
N GLY A 110 12.49 0.03 -0.15
CA GLY A 110 11.46 1.08 -0.24
C GLY A 110 10.16 0.57 -0.87
N MET A 111 10.25 -0.18 -1.97
CA MET A 111 9.09 -0.79 -2.63
C MET A 111 8.45 -1.87 -1.75
N ILE A 112 9.25 -2.73 -1.11
CA ILE A 112 8.74 -3.74 -0.17
C ILE A 112 8.05 -3.07 1.04
N ASN A 113 8.60 -1.96 1.52
CA ASN A 113 8.05 -1.23 2.66
C ASN A 113 6.67 -0.64 2.35
N TYR A 114 6.35 -0.36 1.09
CA TYR A 114 5.01 0.04 0.66
C TYR A 114 3.97 -1.05 0.97
N LEU A 115 4.33 -2.32 0.76
CA LEU A 115 3.47 -3.48 1.04
C LEU A 115 3.68 -4.09 2.42
N ARG A 116 4.35 -3.37 3.34
CA ARG A 116 4.77 -3.93 4.64
C ARG A 116 3.62 -4.45 5.49
N GLN A 117 2.44 -3.84 5.39
CA GLN A 117 1.25 -4.24 6.15
C GLN A 117 0.75 -5.66 5.82
N PHE A 118 1.21 -6.25 4.71
CA PHE A 118 0.91 -7.62 4.29
C PHE A 118 1.96 -8.64 4.75
N ILE A 119 3.08 -8.18 5.34
CA ILE A 119 4.23 -9.03 5.65
C ILE A 119 4.34 -9.18 7.17
N PRO A 120 3.95 -10.34 7.72
CA PRO A 120 4.21 -10.65 9.12
C PRO A 120 5.71 -10.58 9.42
N GLN A 121 6.07 -9.94 10.53
CA GLN A 121 7.47 -9.85 11.01
C GLN A 121 8.45 -9.25 10.00
N ALA A 122 8.00 -8.35 9.13
CA ALA A 122 8.81 -7.70 8.10
C ALA A 122 10.13 -7.10 8.64
N SER A 123 10.12 -6.52 9.85
CA SER A 123 11.32 -6.00 10.50
C SER A 123 12.36 -7.07 10.79
N THR A 124 11.94 -8.22 11.31
CA THR A 124 12.84 -9.33 11.65
C THR A 124 13.49 -9.88 10.39
N ILE A 125 12.69 -10.14 9.34
CA ILE A 125 13.18 -10.67 8.07
C ILE A 125 14.15 -9.69 7.40
N SER A 126 13.83 -8.40 7.41
CA SER A 126 14.66 -7.35 6.78
C SER A 126 15.85 -6.89 7.62
N ALA A 127 16.09 -7.46 8.81
CA ALA A 127 17.11 -6.96 9.73
C ALA A 127 18.52 -6.95 9.11
N SER A 128 18.97 -8.08 8.56
CA SER A 128 20.28 -8.19 7.90
C SER A 128 20.43 -7.24 6.71
N LEU A 129 19.35 -7.03 5.95
CA LEU A 129 19.33 -6.10 4.82
C LEU A 129 19.46 -4.63 5.27
N ARG A 130 18.80 -4.27 6.38
CA ARG A 130 18.91 -2.91 6.95
C ARG A 130 20.31 -2.63 7.52
N GLU A 131 20.98 -3.64 8.07
CA GLU A 131 22.38 -3.52 8.52
C GLU A 131 23.32 -3.14 7.36
N LEU A 132 23.13 -3.71 6.17
CA LEU A 132 23.89 -3.34 4.97
C LEU A 132 23.73 -1.86 4.56
N LEU A 133 22.61 -1.23 4.93
CA LEU A 133 22.33 0.18 4.62
C LEU A 133 23.01 1.15 5.59
N LYS A 134 23.53 0.70 6.72
CA LYS A 134 24.23 1.58 7.67
C LYS A 134 25.49 2.17 7.02
N LYS A 135 25.81 3.43 7.36
CA LYS A 135 26.98 4.13 6.80
C LYS A 135 28.29 3.42 7.10
N SER A 136 28.42 2.85 8.31
CA SER A 136 29.61 2.14 8.79
C SER A 136 29.81 0.75 8.17
N THR A 137 28.80 0.16 7.53
CA THR A 137 28.87 -1.20 6.98
C THR A 137 29.51 -1.19 5.61
N ILE A 138 30.52 -2.03 5.37
CA ILE A 138 31.06 -2.26 4.03
C ILE A 138 30.06 -3.12 3.24
N TRP A 139 29.81 -2.75 1.98
CA TRP A 139 28.91 -3.53 1.15
C TRP A 139 29.50 -4.91 0.86
N HIS A 140 28.87 -5.94 1.39
CA HIS A 140 29.21 -7.33 1.11
C HIS A 140 27.95 -8.17 1.10
N TRP A 141 27.53 -8.62 -0.08
CA TRP A 141 26.35 -9.45 -0.24
C TRP A 141 26.68 -10.89 0.15
N LEU A 142 25.88 -11.48 1.03
CA LEU A 142 26.12 -12.76 1.68
C LEU A 142 24.85 -13.62 1.55
N PRO A 143 24.93 -14.95 1.70
CA PRO A 143 23.76 -15.83 1.60
C PRO A 143 22.61 -15.46 2.54
N VAL A 144 22.91 -14.87 3.71
CA VAL A 144 21.88 -14.39 4.65
C VAL A 144 21.05 -13.22 4.07
N HIS A 145 21.67 -12.36 3.27
CA HIS A 145 21.00 -11.23 2.61
C HIS A 145 20.11 -11.72 1.47
N GLU A 146 20.61 -12.65 0.66
CA GLU A 146 19.83 -13.31 -0.40
C GLU A 146 18.61 -14.04 0.18
N THR A 147 18.82 -14.82 1.24
CA THR A 147 17.74 -15.54 1.94
C THR A 147 16.68 -14.58 2.48
N ALA A 148 17.09 -13.49 3.12
CA ALA A 148 16.19 -12.47 3.63
C ALA A 148 15.37 -11.82 2.51
N LEU A 149 16.01 -11.45 1.39
CA LEU A 149 15.33 -10.82 0.27
C LEU A 149 14.34 -11.78 -0.41
N LYS A 150 14.74 -13.03 -0.65
CA LYS A 150 13.84 -14.07 -1.20
C LYS A 150 12.64 -14.32 -0.29
N THR A 151 12.86 -14.34 1.03
CA THR A 151 11.78 -14.51 2.01
C THR A 151 10.79 -13.34 1.95
N LEU A 152 11.25 -12.10 1.87
CA LEU A 152 10.38 -10.93 1.71
C LEU A 152 9.56 -11.01 0.43
N LYS A 153 10.20 -11.30 -0.71
CA LYS A 153 9.53 -11.46 -2.00
C LYS A 153 8.46 -12.55 -1.95
N TYR A 154 8.78 -13.70 -1.37
CA TYR A 154 7.83 -14.80 -1.21
C TYR A 154 6.63 -14.41 -0.35
N LYS A 155 6.84 -13.74 0.79
CA LYS A 155 5.75 -13.29 1.68
C LYS A 155 4.82 -12.29 1.01
N ILE A 156 5.34 -11.41 0.16
CA ILE A 156 4.54 -10.47 -0.63
C ILE A 156 3.74 -11.23 -1.70
N ALA A 157 4.38 -12.16 -2.41
CA ALA A 157 3.74 -12.96 -3.46
C ALA A 157 2.61 -13.86 -2.92
N SER A 158 2.74 -14.31 -1.67
CA SER A 158 1.76 -15.13 -0.96
C SER A 158 0.91 -14.33 0.03
N ALA A 159 0.88 -13.00 -0.12
CA ALA A 159 0.14 -12.12 0.78
C ALA A 159 -1.35 -12.49 0.83
N LEU A 160 -1.88 -12.56 2.04
CA LEU A 160 -3.31 -12.78 2.27
C LEU A 160 -4.09 -11.49 2.00
N VAL A 161 -5.38 -11.65 1.69
CA VAL A 161 -6.33 -10.54 1.64
C VAL A 161 -6.51 -10.00 3.06
N LEU A 162 -6.21 -8.71 3.24
CA LEU A 162 -6.44 -8.00 4.50
C LEU A 162 -7.86 -7.44 4.51
N SER A 163 -8.52 -7.49 5.65
CA SER A 163 -9.83 -6.85 5.83
C SER A 163 -9.69 -5.34 5.88
N VAL A 164 -10.66 -4.62 5.32
CA VAL A 164 -10.71 -3.15 5.44
C VAL A 164 -11.10 -2.79 6.88
N PHE A 165 -10.38 -1.84 7.47
CA PHE A 165 -10.66 -1.37 8.82
C PHE A 165 -12.06 -0.77 8.92
N ASN A 166 -12.82 -1.16 9.94
CA ASN A 166 -14.13 -0.63 10.23
C ASN A 166 -14.16 -0.05 11.65
N SER A 167 -14.35 1.26 11.78
CA SER A 167 -14.33 1.98 13.07
C SER A 167 -15.46 1.56 14.02
N SER A 168 -16.53 0.96 13.52
CA SER A 168 -17.67 0.50 14.32
C SER A 168 -17.47 -0.90 14.92
N LYS A 169 -16.40 -1.61 14.53
CA LYS A 169 -16.11 -2.97 15.00
C LYS A 169 -15.07 -2.98 16.11
N SER A 170 -15.15 -3.96 17.01
CA SER A 170 -14.15 -4.16 18.05
C SER A 170 -12.77 -4.47 17.46
N ILE A 171 -11.75 -3.93 18.09
CA ILE A 171 -10.35 -4.12 17.70
C ILE A 171 -9.71 -5.17 18.59
N VAL A 172 -9.03 -6.15 17.98
CA VAL A 172 -8.15 -7.08 18.68
C VAL A 172 -6.72 -6.87 18.18
N ILE A 173 -5.78 -6.68 19.10
CA ILE A 173 -4.36 -6.62 18.78
C ILE A 173 -3.70 -7.85 19.36
N GLN A 174 -3.10 -8.67 18.50
CA GLN A 174 -2.19 -9.72 18.92
C GLN A 174 -0.76 -9.21 18.73
N ALA A 175 0.04 -9.26 19.78
CA ALA A 175 1.41 -8.79 19.75
C ALA A 175 2.34 -9.82 20.35
N ASP A 176 3.53 -9.91 19.78
CA ASP A 176 4.65 -10.70 20.28
C ASP A 176 5.92 -9.84 20.33
N SER A 177 6.86 -10.25 21.17
CA SER A 177 8.14 -9.59 21.32
C SER A 177 9.24 -10.59 21.54
N SER A 178 10.40 -10.30 20.97
CA SER A 178 11.66 -10.97 21.25
C SER A 178 12.68 -9.97 21.80
N LYS A 179 13.89 -10.44 22.08
CA LYS A 179 15.01 -9.58 22.46
C LYS A 179 15.28 -8.48 21.43
N ASP A 180 15.08 -8.77 20.15
CA ASP A 180 15.56 -7.93 19.04
C ASP A 180 14.42 -7.17 18.33
N GLY A 181 13.16 -7.50 18.62
CA GLY A 181 12.03 -6.94 17.86
C GLY A 181 10.65 -7.18 18.45
N LEU A 182 9.69 -6.48 17.86
CA LEU A 182 8.27 -6.52 18.13
C LEU A 182 7.51 -6.89 16.85
N GLY A 183 6.48 -7.70 16.99
CA GLY A 183 5.49 -7.97 15.95
C GLY A 183 4.08 -7.74 16.48
N CYS A 184 3.17 -7.33 15.61
CA CYS A 184 1.75 -7.34 15.93
C CYS A 184 0.87 -7.53 14.69
N CYS A 185 -0.34 -8.01 14.93
CA CYS A 185 -1.42 -8.11 13.97
C CYS A 185 -2.66 -7.40 14.54
N LEU A 186 -3.19 -6.46 13.77
CA LEU A 186 -4.50 -5.87 14.00
C LEU A 186 -5.56 -6.78 13.39
N LEU A 187 -6.53 -7.20 14.20
CA LEU A 187 -7.60 -8.12 13.82
C LEU A 187 -8.97 -7.46 14.06
N GLN A 188 -9.91 -7.73 13.16
CA GLN A 188 -11.34 -7.47 13.34
C GLN A 188 -12.12 -8.71 12.91
N ASP A 189 -13.06 -9.16 13.73
CA ASP A 189 -13.83 -10.40 13.52
C ASP A 189 -12.95 -11.64 13.22
N GLY A 190 -11.77 -11.71 13.85
CA GLY A 190 -10.80 -12.79 13.64
C GLY A 190 -10.03 -12.74 12.31
N ARG A 191 -10.21 -11.69 11.49
CA ARG A 191 -9.52 -11.49 10.21
C ARG A 191 -8.45 -10.39 10.32
N PRO A 192 -7.28 -10.56 9.67
CA PRO A 192 -6.20 -9.58 9.73
C PRO A 192 -6.57 -8.32 8.93
N VAL A 193 -6.40 -7.16 9.56
CA VAL A 193 -6.53 -5.83 8.95
C VAL A 193 -5.17 -5.30 8.54
N ALA A 194 -4.16 -5.47 9.40
CA ALA A 194 -2.79 -5.05 9.11
C ALA A 194 -1.78 -5.80 9.98
N PHE A 195 -0.59 -6.04 9.44
CA PHE A 195 0.59 -6.45 10.20
C PHE A 195 1.50 -5.26 10.45
N ALA A 196 2.05 -5.20 11.66
CA ALA A 196 3.10 -4.27 12.01
C ALA A 196 4.25 -5.02 12.68
N SER A 197 5.44 -4.48 12.52
CA SER A 197 6.63 -4.97 13.22
C SER A 197 7.59 -3.82 13.47
N ARG A 198 8.55 -3.99 14.36
CA ARG A 198 9.60 -3.00 14.61
C ARG A 198 10.81 -3.68 15.24
N SER A 199 12.02 -3.26 14.87
CA SER A 199 13.22 -3.66 15.62
C SER A 199 13.35 -2.81 16.88
N LEU A 200 13.76 -3.44 17.97
CA LEU A 200 14.15 -2.73 19.18
C LEU A 200 15.54 -2.12 18.95
N ILE A 201 15.76 -0.92 19.51
CA ILE A 201 17.07 -0.25 19.48
C ILE A 201 17.66 -0.44 20.88
N GLU A 202 18.95 -0.77 20.96
CA GLU A 202 19.66 -0.76 22.24
C GLU A 202 19.54 0.64 22.87
N THR A 203 19.14 0.67 24.14
CA THR A 203 18.92 1.91 24.91
C THR A 203 20.23 2.36 25.56
#